data_AF-A0A3S0CJX5-F1
#
_entry.id   AF-A0A3S0CJX5-F1
#
_cell.length_a   1.000
_cell.length_b   1.000
_cell.length_c   1.000
_cell.angle_alpha   90.00
_cell.angle_beta   90.00
_cell.angle_gamma   90.00
#
_symmetry.space_group_name_H-M   'P 1'
#
loop_
_entity.id
_entity.type
_entity.pdbx_description
1 polymer ?
#
loop_
_entity_poly.entity_id
_entity_poly.type
_entity_poly.pdbx_seq_one_letter_code
_entity_poly.pdbx_strand_id
1 'polypeptide(L)' 'MNLVVFEPLKGISCAECRKGPLPHLVRVSGVPRCLDCSQLGHLVYLPRGDAALTRRAR' A
#
# COMPACT_ATOMS: atom_id res chain seq x y z
N MET A 1 -0.66 -12.37 12.80
CA MET A 1 0.16 -11.62 11.84
C MET A 1 -0.63 -10.38 11.44
N ASN A 2 -0.20 -9.18 11.82
CA ASN A 2 -0.89 -7.94 11.43
C ASN A 2 -0.24 -7.38 10.15
N LEU A 3 -1.04 -7.01 9.16
CA LEU A 3 -0.60 -6.41 7.90
C LEU A 3 -0.81 -4.91 8.01
N VAL A 4 0.28 -4.13 7.86
CA VAL A 4 0.22 -2.66 7.93
C VAL A 4 0.75 -2.06 6.63
N VAL A 5 -0.11 -1.29 5.98
CA VAL A 5 0.26 -0.40 4.87
C VAL A 5 0.65 0.94 5.46
N PHE A 6 1.75 1.52 4.98
CA PHE A 6 2.27 2.79 5.48
C PHE A 6 2.73 3.70 4.32
N GLU A 7 2.66 5.00 4.58
CA GLU A 7 3.24 6.03 3.72
C GLU A 7 4.66 6.35 4.20
N PRO A 8 5.70 6.19 3.36
CA PRO A 8 7.06 6.41 3.79
C PRO A 8 7.40 7.92 3.83
N LEU A 9 8.04 8.37 4.90
CA LEU A 9 8.48 9.78 5.05
C LEU A 9 9.58 10.19 4.07
N LYS A 10 10.28 9.22 3.46
CA LYS A 10 11.32 9.41 2.45
C LYS A 10 11.01 8.51 1.25
N GLY A 11 11.52 8.86 0.07
CA GLY A 11 11.37 8.00 -1.11
C GLY A 11 12.00 6.62 -0.88
N ILE A 12 11.18 5.56 -0.88
CA ILE A 12 11.62 4.17 -0.74
C ILE A 12 11.22 3.39 -1.99
N SER A 13 12.12 2.54 -2.47
CA SER A 13 11.86 1.58 -3.53
C SER A 13 11.45 0.22 -2.99
N CYS A 14 10.62 -0.50 -3.74
CA CYS A 14 10.23 -1.88 -3.44
C CYS A 14 11.47 -2.79 -3.40
N ALA A 15 11.57 -3.64 -2.37
CA ALA A 15 12.66 -4.59 -2.23
C ALA A 15 12.67 -5.69 -3.31
N GLU A 16 11.54 -5.93 -4.00
CA GLU A 16 11.42 -6.96 -5.04
C GLU A 16 11.57 -6.38 -6.45
N CYS A 17 10.65 -5.52 -6.87
CA CYS A 17 10.64 -4.99 -8.25
C CYS A 17 11.46 -3.71 -8.43
N ARG A 18 12.07 -3.18 -7.36
CA ARG A 18 12.89 -1.95 -7.36
C ARG A 18 12.18 -0.67 -7.81
N LYS A 19 10.88 -0.72 -8.12
CA LYS A 19 10.06 0.47 -8.42
C LYS A 19 10.01 1.41 -7.21
N GLY A 20 10.12 2.71 -7.46
CA GLY A 20 10.11 3.74 -6.43
C GLY A 20 10.42 5.12 -7.01
N PRO A 21 10.13 6.20 -6.24
CA PRO A 21 9.48 6.18 -4.93
C PRO A 21 7.99 5.81 -5.01
N LEU A 22 7.48 5.08 -4.01
CA LEU A 22 6.08 4.63 -3.96
C LEU A 22 5.34 5.30 -2.79
N PRO A 23 4.06 5.70 -2.98
CA PRO A 23 3.27 6.39 -1.95
C PRO A 23 2.84 5.44 -0.83
N HIS A 24 2.57 4.17 -1.16
CA HIS A 24 2.12 3.17 -0.21
C HIS A 24 2.99 1.91 -0.31
N LEU A 25 3.45 1.43 0.84
CA LEU A 25 4.25 0.22 0.99
C LEU A 25 3.68 -0.63 2.12
N VAL A 26 3.98 -1.92 2.08
CA VAL A 26 3.72 -2.86 3.16
C VAL A 26 5.02 -3.47 3.64
N ARG A 27 5.11 -3.79 4.94
CA ARG A 27 6.26 -4.50 5.49
C ARG A 27 5.98 -6.00 5.48
N VAL A 28 6.63 -6.73 4.59
CA VAL A 28 6.56 -8.20 4.50
C VAL A 28 7.92 -8.75 4.89
N SER A 29 7.95 -9.63 5.90
CA SER A 29 9.20 -10.24 6.38
C SER A 29 10.31 -9.21 6.68
N GLY A 30 9.94 -8.05 7.22
CA GLY A 30 10.87 -6.98 7.59
C GLY A 30 11.28 -6.03 6.46
N VAL A 31 10.94 -6.30 5.20
CA VAL A 31 11.32 -5.47 4.04
C VAL A 31 10.12 -4.72 3.43
N PRO A 32 10.33 -3.51 2.88
CA PRO A 32 9.28 -2.78 2.19
C PRO A 32 8.97 -3.40 0.82
N ARG A 33 7.71 -3.75 0.59
CA ARG A 33 7.19 -4.26 -0.70
C ARG A 33 6.07 -3.33 -1.18
N CYS A 34 5.98 -3.14 -2.50
CA CYS A 34 4.85 -2.42 -3.08
C CYS A 34 3.56 -3.24 -2.98
N LEU A 35 2.42 -2.57 -3.15
CA LEU A 35 1.12 -3.23 -3.09
C LEU A 35 0.97 -4.32 -4.17
N ASP A 36 1.50 -4.11 -5.37
CA ASP A 36 1.47 -5.14 -6.43
C ASP A 36 2.26 -6.39 -6.05
N CYS A 37 3.51 -6.22 -5.58
CA CYS A 37 4.41 -7.28 -5.12
C CYS A 37 3.92 -8.03 -3.87
N SER A 38 2.92 -7.47 -3.18
CA SER A 38 2.29 -8.07 -2.00
C SER A 38 0.85 -8.52 -2.27
N GLN A 39 0.42 -8.55 -3.54
CA GLN A 39 -0.93 -8.93 -3.98
C GLN A 39 -2.05 -8.01 -3.46
N LEU A 40 -1.71 -6.81 -2.99
CA LEU A 40 -2.64 -5.77 -2.53
C LEU A 40 -2.89 -4.68 -3.57
N GLY A 41 -2.28 -4.77 -4.75
CA GLY A 41 -2.41 -3.76 -5.82
C GLY A 41 -3.82 -3.57 -6.39
N HIS A 42 -4.73 -4.51 -6.09
CA HIS A 42 -6.14 -4.42 -6.43
C HIS A 42 -6.97 -3.57 -5.44
N LEU A 43 -6.38 -3.21 -4.30
CA LEU A 43 -7.05 -2.38 -3.29
C LEU A 43 -7.05 -0.92 -3.72
N VAL A 44 -8.17 -0.26 -3.48
CA VAL A 44 -8.31 1.18 -3.65
C VAL A 44 -8.19 1.85 -2.29
N TYR A 45 -7.28 2.83 -2.17
CA TYR A 45 -7.20 3.63 -0.97
C TYR A 45 -8.45 4.51 -0.84
N LEU A 46 -9.17 4.36 0.28
CA LEU A 46 -10.38 5.10 0.57
C LEU A 46 -10.10 6.07 1.74
N PRO A 47 -9.90 7.37 1.48
CA PRO A 47 -9.76 8.33 2.55
C PRO A 47 -11.06 8.38 3.36
N ARG A 48 -10.91 8.57 4.68
CA ARG A 48 -12.06 8.69 5.58
C ARG A 48 -12.95 9.85 5.10
N GLY A 49 -14.25 9.58 4.91
CA GLY A 49 -15.24 10.58 4.55
C GLY A 49 -15.65 10.62 3.06
N ASP A 50 -15.04 9.80 2.19
CA ASP A 50 -15.53 9.66 0.82
C ASP A 50 -16.82 8.81 0.79
N ALA A 51 -17.97 9.46 0.94
CA ALA A 51 -19.28 8.80 0.98
C ALA A 51 -19.66 8.16 -0.38
N ALA A 52 -19.09 8.63 -1.50
CA ALA A 52 -19.36 8.06 -2.81
C ALA A 52 -18.70 6.69 -2.95
N LEU A 53 -17.45 6.56 -2.49
CA LEU A 53 -16.71 5.29 -2.52
C LEU A 53 -17.07 4.37 -1.35
N THR A 54 -17.36 4.90 -0.15
CA THR A 54 -17.81 4.08 1.00
C THR A 54 -19.06 3.28 0.67
N ARG A 55 -19.98 3.82 -0.16
CA ARG A 55 -21.18 3.10 -0.63
C ARG A 55 -20.88 1.95 -1.61
N ARG A 56 -19.75 2.00 -2.32
CA ARG A 56 -19.36 0.99 -3.32
C ARG A 56 -18.50 -0.13 -2.74
N ALA A 57 -17.92 0.07 -1.55
CA ALA A 57 -17.04 -0.88 -0.88
C ALA A 57 -17.78 -1.99 -0.10
N ARG A 58 -18.96 -2.43 -0.58
CA ARG A 58 -19.74 -3.54 0.00
C ARG A 58 -19.31 -4.89 -0.54
#